data_AF-A0AA35M9W5-F1
#
_entry.id   AF-A0AA35M9W5-F1
#
_cell.length_a   1.000
_cell.length_b   1.000
_cell.length_c   1.000
_cell.angle_alpha   90.00
_cell.angle_beta   90.00
_cell.angle_gamma   90.00
#
_symmetry.space_group_name_H-M   'P 1'
#
loop_
_entity.id
_entity.type
_entity.pdbx_description
1 polymer ?
#
loop_
_entity_poly.entity_id
_entity_poly.type
_entity_poly.pdbx_seq_one_letter_code
_entity_poly.pdbx_strand_id
1 'polypeptide(L)'
;MCRDADDSGSMRFEENGERIKDLQSILQRVTYAATLFDNEGISVRFINSTPPTHLINGIRDDRQVETLMQSLQYKGLTLWQSRYGAGAVAFQIAQVGNDQEARAFLAKVDKDPVIGALVDCTSNYENESAEMAQLNPPVDLTPELWLVKLLLGAIDYSYDRKDEKGQTFA
;
A
#
# COMPACT_ATOMS: atom_id res chain seq x y z
N MET A 1 2.77 13.51 19.07
CA MET A 1 2.57 12.13 18.56
C MET A 1 1.79 12.20 17.25
N CYS A 2 2.24 11.52 16.17
CA CYS A 2 1.59 11.49 14.86
C CYS A 2 0.86 10.16 14.68
N ARG A 3 -0.41 10.15 14.29
CA ARG A 3 -1.16 8.93 13.96
C ARG A 3 -1.80 9.05 12.58
N ASP A 4 -1.46 8.13 11.69
CA ASP A 4 -2.10 8.00 10.38
C ASP A 4 -3.43 7.27 10.52
N ALA A 5 -4.50 7.82 9.93
CA ALA A 5 -5.86 7.30 9.95
C ALA A 5 -6.38 7.04 8.52
N ASP A 6 -7.20 6.02 8.37
CA ASP A 6 -7.83 5.66 7.09
C ASP A 6 -9.01 6.59 6.79
N ASP A 7 -8.99 7.18 5.59
CA ASP A 7 -10.03 8.02 5.01
C ASP A 7 -10.46 7.54 3.61
N SER A 8 -10.29 6.26 3.32
CA SER A 8 -10.72 5.62 2.09
C SER A 8 -12.26 5.61 1.93
N GLY A 9 -12.74 5.42 0.70
CA GLY A 9 -14.16 5.38 0.40
C GLY A 9 -14.92 4.24 1.09
N SER A 10 -14.28 3.09 1.33
CA SER A 10 -14.89 1.93 2.01
C SER A 10 -15.35 2.27 3.43
N MET A 11 -14.71 3.24 4.09
CA MET A 11 -15.13 3.77 5.40
C MET A 11 -16.58 4.26 5.41
N ARG A 12 -17.10 4.75 4.28
CA ARG A 12 -18.50 5.19 4.14
C ARG A 12 -19.47 4.09 3.75
N PHE A 13 -19.03 3.19 2.86
CA PHE A 13 -19.94 2.26 2.18
C PHE A 13 -20.05 0.90 2.87
N GLU A 14 -19.02 0.50 3.60
CA GLU A 14 -19.04 -0.73 4.39
C GLU A 14 -19.66 -0.49 5.77
N GLU A 15 -20.38 -1.50 6.28
CA GLU A 15 -20.99 -1.48 7.63
C GLU A 15 -21.91 -0.27 7.89
N ASN A 16 -22.61 0.23 6.86
CA ASN A 16 -23.50 1.41 6.98
C ASN A 16 -22.81 2.64 7.62
N GLY A 17 -21.49 2.80 7.44
CA GLY A 17 -20.73 3.92 7.98
C GLY A 17 -20.39 3.80 9.48
N GLU A 18 -20.53 2.62 10.08
CA GLU A 18 -20.12 2.35 11.46
C GLU A 18 -18.62 2.58 11.68
N ARG A 19 -17.79 2.23 10.69
CA ARG A 19 -16.33 2.45 10.70
C ARG A 19 -15.90 3.88 10.97
N ILE A 20 -16.65 4.87 10.46
CA ILE A 20 -16.37 6.29 10.71
C ILE A 20 -16.63 6.64 12.18
N LYS A 21 -17.70 6.10 12.76
CA LYS A 21 -18.04 6.30 14.18
C LYS A 21 -17.01 5.63 15.09
N ASP A 22 -16.56 4.44 14.71
CA ASP A 22 -15.51 3.72 15.45
C ASP A 22 -14.18 4.45 15.40
N LEU A 23 -13.77 4.92 14.22
CA LEU A 23 -12.58 5.76 14.08
C LEU A 23 -12.68 7.02 14.95
N GLN A 24 -13.83 7.70 14.95
CA GLN A 24 -14.06 8.87 15.80
C GLN A 24 -13.92 8.52 17.29
N SER A 25 -14.55 7.44 17.75
CA SER A 25 -14.47 6.95 19.14
C SER A 25 -13.04 6.60 19.55
N ILE A 26 -12.27 5.97 18.66
CA ILE A 26 -10.85 5.67 18.87
C ILE A 26 -10.05 6.97 18.99
N LEU A 27 -10.23 7.92 18.08
CA LEU A 27 -9.51 9.20 18.11
C LEU A 27 -9.83 10.01 19.37
N GLN A 28 -11.09 10.03 19.83
CA GLN A 28 -11.49 10.67 21.10
C GLN A 28 -10.75 10.04 22.29
N ARG A 29 -10.75 8.69 22.39
CA ARG A 29 -10.04 7.97 23.46
C ARG A 29 -8.53 8.20 23.43
N VAL A 30 -7.95 8.21 22.24
CA VAL A 30 -6.52 8.48 22.04
C VAL A 30 -6.17 9.91 22.42
N THR A 31 -7.00 10.88 22.01
CA THR A 31 -6.83 12.30 22.34
C THR A 31 -6.87 12.48 23.85
N TYR A 32 -7.90 11.94 24.51
CA TYR A 32 -8.02 11.97 25.96
C TYR A 32 -6.80 11.38 26.66
N ALA A 33 -6.39 10.17 26.27
CA ALA A 33 -5.24 9.51 26.88
C ALA A 33 -3.93 10.29 26.67
N ALA A 34 -3.72 10.87 25.49
CA ALA A 34 -2.52 11.65 25.18
C ALA A 34 -2.48 12.98 25.95
N THR A 35 -3.61 13.67 26.08
CA THR A 35 -3.68 14.96 26.78
C THR A 35 -3.55 14.87 28.29
N LEU A 36 -3.62 13.67 28.87
CA LEU A 36 -3.24 13.45 30.27
C LEU A 36 -1.75 13.70 30.53
N PHE A 37 -0.90 13.52 29.52
CA PHE A 37 0.56 13.62 29.63
C PHE A 37 1.16 14.77 28.83
N ASP A 38 0.46 15.23 27.80
CA ASP A 38 0.92 16.28 26.89
C ASP A 38 -0.18 17.32 26.63
N ASN A 39 0.00 18.52 27.19
CA ASN A 39 -0.95 19.62 27.03
C ASN A 39 -0.92 20.23 25.62
N GLU A 40 0.07 19.92 24.77
CA GLU A 40 0.12 20.44 23.40
C GLU A 40 -0.92 19.78 22.50
N GLY A 41 -1.33 18.55 22.82
CA GLY A 41 -2.32 17.75 22.08
C GLY A 41 -1.70 16.80 21.06
N ILE A 42 -2.54 16.15 20.26
CA ILE A 42 -2.08 15.20 19.23
C ILE A 42 -2.08 15.82 17.84
N SER A 43 -1.32 15.18 16.95
CA SER A 43 -1.40 15.43 15.52
C SER A 43 -1.91 14.18 14.83
N VAL A 44 -2.95 14.33 14.01
CA VAL A 44 -3.55 13.24 13.22
C VAL A 44 -3.18 13.47 11.76
N ARG A 45 -2.95 12.41 11.01
CA ARG A 45 -2.69 12.45 9.58
C ARG A 45 -3.62 11.45 8.90
N PHE A 46 -3.86 11.64 7.63
CA PHE A 46 -4.72 10.75 6.84
C PHE A 46 -3.96 10.22 5.65
N ILE A 47 -4.34 9.02 5.21
CA ILE A 47 -3.65 8.30 4.15
C ILE A 47 -3.90 8.98 2.79
N ASN A 48 -5.15 9.36 2.51
CA ASN A 48 -5.56 9.90 1.22
C ASN A 48 -5.67 11.43 1.22
N SER A 49 -6.14 12.04 2.30
CA SER A 49 -6.36 13.50 2.38
C SER A 49 -5.23 14.24 3.09
N THR A 50 -5.05 15.50 2.71
CA THR A 50 -4.23 16.48 3.44
C THR A 50 -5.10 17.64 3.94
N PRO A 51 -5.83 17.47 5.06
CA PRO A 51 -6.65 18.54 5.60
C PRO A 51 -5.78 19.73 6.07
N PRO A 52 -6.35 20.94 6.15
CA PRO A 52 -5.67 22.11 6.67
C PRO A 52 -4.96 21.84 8.00
N THR A 53 -3.72 22.32 8.13
CA THR A 53 -2.82 22.03 9.26
C THR A 53 -3.42 22.36 10.63
N HIS A 54 -4.29 23.38 10.69
CA HIS A 54 -4.96 23.80 11.93
C HIS A 54 -6.05 22.82 12.41
N LEU A 55 -6.56 21.94 11.55
CA LEU A 55 -7.54 20.90 11.93
C LEU A 55 -6.88 19.61 12.41
N ILE A 56 -5.61 19.40 12.03
CA ILE A 56 -4.92 18.12 12.20
C ILE A 56 -3.79 18.16 13.24
N ASN A 57 -3.53 19.31 13.85
CA ASN A 57 -2.51 19.52 14.87
C ASN A 57 -3.12 20.17 16.11
N GLY A 58 -2.58 19.86 17.29
CA GLY A 58 -3.02 20.44 18.55
C GLY A 58 -4.44 20.03 18.95
N ILE A 59 -4.85 18.81 18.58
CA ILE A 59 -6.15 18.25 18.93
C ILE A 59 -6.09 17.80 20.39
N ARG A 60 -6.97 18.34 21.23
CA ARG A 60 -6.96 18.18 22.68
C ARG A 60 -8.29 17.72 23.26
N ASP A 61 -9.38 17.90 22.52
CA ASP A 61 -10.72 17.54 22.98
C ASP A 61 -11.56 16.87 21.89
N ASP A 62 -12.67 16.29 22.34
CA ASP A 62 -13.60 15.54 21.49
C ASP A 62 -14.27 16.41 20.41
N ARG A 63 -14.45 17.71 20.66
CA ARG A 63 -15.07 18.64 19.70
C ARG A 63 -14.15 18.91 18.53
N GLN A 64 -12.84 19.02 18.79
CA GLN A 64 -11.83 19.14 17.74
C GLN A 64 -11.77 17.85 16.90
N VAL A 65 -11.89 16.67 17.52
CA VAL A 65 -11.97 15.39 16.79
C VAL A 65 -13.22 15.35 15.92
N GLU A 66 -14.39 15.73 16.45
CA GLU A 66 -15.64 15.81 15.67
C GLU A 66 -15.52 16.75 14.48
N THR A 67 -14.97 17.94 14.70
CA THR A 67 -14.76 18.94 13.64
C THR A 67 -13.82 18.41 12.55
N LEU A 68 -12.73 17.76 12.97
CA LEU A 68 -11.80 17.12 12.03
C LEU A 68 -12.54 16.05 11.21
N MET A 69 -13.22 15.11 11.86
CA MET A 69 -13.91 13.99 11.20
C MET A 69 -15.00 14.45 10.22
N GLN A 70 -15.72 15.53 10.55
CA GLN A 70 -16.73 16.14 9.68
C GLN A 70 -16.13 16.86 8.47
N SER A 71 -14.90 17.37 8.59
CA SER A 71 -14.21 18.06 7.49
C SER A 71 -13.62 17.11 6.44
N LEU A 72 -13.51 15.81 6.76
CA LEU A 72 -12.90 14.82 5.90
C LEU A 72 -13.81 14.43 4.72
N GLN A 73 -13.18 14.24 3.57
CA GLN A 73 -13.83 13.64 2.41
C GLN A 73 -13.34 12.21 2.25
N TYR A 74 -14.11 11.25 2.79
CA TYR A 74 -13.79 9.83 2.63
C TYR A 74 -13.92 9.41 1.18
N LYS A 75 -12.78 9.20 0.52
CA LYS A 75 -12.66 9.00 -0.93
C LYS A 75 -11.45 8.12 -1.22
N GLY A 76 -11.52 7.43 -2.37
CA GLY A 76 -10.41 6.64 -2.90
C GLY A 76 -10.29 5.23 -2.36
N LEU A 77 -9.51 4.43 -3.10
CA LEU A 77 -8.96 3.17 -2.60
C LEU A 77 -7.70 3.51 -1.80
N THR A 78 -7.50 2.84 -0.67
CA THR A 78 -6.52 3.20 0.38
C THR A 78 -5.08 3.40 -0.10
N LEU A 79 -4.69 2.82 -1.24
CA LEU A 79 -3.31 2.89 -1.76
C LEU A 79 -3.19 3.79 -3.00
N TRP A 80 -4.05 3.60 -4.01
CA TRP A 80 -3.96 4.26 -5.32
C TRP A 80 -4.12 5.79 -5.29
N GLN A 81 -4.90 6.32 -4.34
CA GLN A 81 -5.15 7.76 -4.20
C GLN A 81 -4.43 8.39 -3.02
N SER A 82 -3.55 7.63 -2.35
CA SER A 82 -2.73 8.18 -1.27
C SER A 82 -1.78 9.25 -1.81
N ARG A 83 -1.34 10.18 -0.95
CA ARG A 83 -0.31 11.18 -1.31
C ARG A 83 1.05 10.57 -1.71
N TYR A 84 1.23 9.27 -1.46
CA TYR A 84 2.42 8.51 -1.82
C TYR A 84 2.24 7.77 -3.16
N GLY A 85 1.04 7.82 -3.75
CA GLY A 85 0.67 7.14 -4.99
C GLY A 85 0.55 5.62 -4.83
N ALA A 86 0.39 4.93 -5.95
CA ALA A 86 0.36 3.47 -6.02
C ALA A 86 1.56 2.79 -5.33
N GLY A 87 2.73 3.42 -5.34
CA GLY A 87 3.95 2.91 -4.73
C GLY A 87 4.08 3.16 -3.22
N ALA A 88 3.01 3.57 -2.52
CA ALA A 88 3.03 3.77 -1.08
C ALA A 88 3.43 2.50 -0.31
N VAL A 89 2.96 1.35 -0.82
CA VAL A 89 3.22 0.01 -0.31
C VAL A 89 3.30 -0.91 -1.51
N ALA A 90 4.35 -1.74 -1.55
CA ALA A 90 4.47 -2.81 -2.50
C ALA A 90 4.76 -4.12 -1.77
N PHE A 91 4.21 -5.22 -2.28
CA PHE A 91 4.36 -6.54 -1.69
C PHE A 91 5.22 -7.41 -2.60
N GLN A 92 6.28 -7.98 -2.03
CA GLN A 92 7.04 -9.05 -2.70
C GLN A 92 6.49 -10.39 -2.22
N ILE A 93 6.12 -11.26 -3.16
CA ILE A 93 5.77 -12.65 -2.87
C ILE A 93 6.75 -13.56 -3.61
N ALA A 94 7.53 -14.32 -2.84
CA ALA A 94 8.51 -15.23 -3.37
C ALA A 94 8.04 -16.67 -3.22
N GLN A 95 8.03 -17.44 -4.32
CA GLN A 95 7.76 -18.86 -4.22
C GLN A 95 8.94 -19.59 -3.57
N VAL A 96 8.63 -20.47 -2.60
CA VAL A 96 9.58 -21.46 -2.08
C VAL A 96 9.18 -22.84 -2.58
N GLY A 97 10.13 -23.57 -3.17
CA GLY A 97 9.89 -24.87 -3.80
C GLY A 97 9.48 -24.79 -5.27
N ASN A 98 9.02 -25.90 -5.85
CA ASN A 98 8.78 -26.07 -7.29
C ASN A 98 7.32 -26.47 -7.62
N ASP A 99 6.40 -26.21 -6.70
CA ASP A 99 4.98 -26.53 -6.91
C ASP A 99 4.37 -25.72 -8.07
N GLN A 100 3.77 -26.42 -9.02
CA GLN A 100 3.25 -25.80 -10.25
C GLN A 100 1.92 -25.06 -10.03
N GLU A 101 1.11 -25.48 -9.07
CA GLU A 101 -0.15 -24.81 -8.75
C GLU A 101 0.11 -23.48 -8.04
N ALA A 102 1.07 -23.47 -7.10
CA ALA A 102 1.54 -22.26 -6.45
C ALA A 102 2.09 -21.27 -7.48
N ARG A 103 2.88 -21.74 -8.45
CA ARG A 103 3.38 -20.90 -9.55
C ARG A 103 2.24 -20.31 -10.38
N ALA A 104 1.26 -21.11 -10.76
CA ALA A 104 0.11 -20.64 -11.54
C ALA A 104 -0.75 -19.62 -10.76
N PHE A 105 -0.87 -19.82 -9.44
CA PHE A 105 -1.55 -18.87 -8.57
C PHE A 105 -0.80 -17.53 -8.50
N LEU A 106 0.52 -17.56 -8.28
CA LEU A 106 1.34 -16.35 -8.25
C LEU A 106 1.29 -15.59 -9.57
N ALA A 107 1.39 -16.28 -10.70
CA ALA A 107 1.23 -15.66 -12.03
C ALA A 107 -0.15 -15.02 -12.25
N LYS A 108 -1.19 -15.49 -11.55
CA LYS A 108 -2.52 -14.88 -11.57
C LYS A 108 -2.59 -13.62 -10.71
N VAL A 109 -1.99 -13.66 -9.52
CA VAL A 109 -1.92 -12.50 -8.60
C VAL A 109 -1.16 -11.35 -9.25
N ASP A 110 -0.02 -11.67 -9.87
CA ASP A 110 0.86 -10.75 -10.59
C ASP A 110 0.16 -10.02 -11.75
N LYS A 111 -0.68 -10.75 -12.50
CA LYS A 111 -1.42 -10.23 -13.66
C LYS A 111 -2.81 -9.71 -13.31
N ASP A 112 -3.16 -9.62 -12.02
CA ASP A 112 -4.48 -9.18 -11.60
C ASP A 112 -4.67 -7.68 -11.93
N PRO A 113 -5.78 -7.29 -12.59
CA PRO A 113 -5.98 -5.91 -13.02
C PRO A 113 -6.19 -4.92 -11.87
N VAL A 114 -6.45 -5.38 -10.65
CA VAL A 114 -6.68 -4.55 -9.47
C VAL A 114 -5.44 -4.49 -8.58
N ILE A 115 -4.76 -5.63 -8.36
CA ILE A 115 -3.65 -5.72 -7.40
C ILE A 115 -2.28 -5.99 -8.02
N GLY A 116 -2.20 -6.36 -9.30
CA GLY A 116 -0.93 -6.75 -9.94
C GLY A 116 0.13 -5.65 -9.85
N ALA A 117 -0.27 -4.39 -10.05
CA ALA A 117 0.65 -3.26 -9.92
C ALA A 117 1.04 -2.89 -8.46
N LEU A 118 0.61 -3.66 -7.45
CA LEU A 118 1.01 -3.54 -6.04
C LEU A 118 1.79 -4.76 -5.54
N VAL A 119 1.83 -5.84 -6.31
CA VAL A 119 2.39 -7.12 -5.89
C VAL A 119 3.34 -7.61 -6.97
N ASP A 120 4.61 -7.80 -6.61
CA ASP A 120 5.58 -8.50 -7.44
C ASP A 120 5.69 -9.96 -7.00
N CYS A 121 5.47 -10.89 -7.93
CA CYS A 121 5.58 -12.32 -7.69
C CYS A 121 6.83 -12.90 -8.36
N THR A 122 7.84 -13.26 -7.57
CA THR A 122 9.05 -13.91 -8.08
C THR A 122 9.02 -15.42 -7.83
N SER A 123 9.25 -16.23 -8.88
CA SER A 123 9.39 -17.69 -8.76
C SER A 123 10.81 -18.07 -8.31
N ASN A 124 11.02 -19.36 -8.02
CA ASN A 124 12.37 -19.88 -7.79
C ASN A 124 13.27 -19.70 -9.03
N TYR A 125 14.58 -19.62 -8.78
CA TYR A 125 15.61 -19.32 -9.78
C TYR A 125 15.51 -20.17 -11.05
N GLU A 126 15.33 -21.49 -10.91
CA GLU A 126 15.34 -22.41 -12.06
C GLU A 126 14.22 -22.09 -13.06
N ASN A 127 13.05 -21.71 -12.55
CA ASN A 127 11.91 -21.42 -13.38
C ASN A 127 12.03 -20.03 -14.03
N GLU A 128 12.46 -19.02 -13.28
CA GLU A 128 12.72 -17.66 -13.79
C GLU A 128 13.79 -17.67 -14.87
N SER A 129 14.90 -18.38 -14.62
CA SER A 129 16.00 -18.54 -15.58
C SER A 129 15.53 -19.22 -16.86
N ALA A 130 14.69 -20.27 -16.74
CA ALA A 130 14.13 -20.96 -17.89
C ALA A 130 13.16 -20.09 -18.72
N GLU A 131 12.41 -19.19 -18.10
CA GLU A 131 11.53 -18.23 -18.79
C GLU A 131 12.34 -17.13 -19.50
N MET A 132 13.32 -16.55 -18.81
CA MET A 132 14.18 -15.51 -19.37
C MET A 132 15.03 -16.00 -20.55
N ALA A 133 15.49 -17.26 -20.49
CA ALA A 133 16.20 -17.90 -21.59
C ALA A 133 15.32 -18.08 -22.85
N GLN A 134 13.99 -18.08 -22.71
CA GLN A 134 13.04 -18.18 -23.83
C GLN A 134 12.67 -16.81 -24.43
N LEU A 135 13.10 -15.70 -23.81
CA LEU A 135 12.90 -14.36 -24.37
C LEU A 135 13.70 -14.16 -25.66
N ASN A 136 13.40 -13.06 -26.37
CA ASN A 136 14.09 -12.70 -27.62
C ASN A 136 14.49 -11.21 -27.63
N PRO A 137 15.75 -10.86 -27.32
CA PRO A 137 16.89 -11.76 -27.14
C PRO A 137 16.77 -12.59 -25.85
N PRO A 138 17.37 -13.80 -25.82
CA PRO A 138 17.48 -14.59 -24.59
C PRO A 138 18.24 -13.81 -23.54
N VAL A 139 17.76 -13.87 -22.30
CA VAL A 139 18.41 -13.25 -21.15
C VAL A 139 18.98 -14.37 -20.27
N ASP A 140 20.29 -14.32 -20.02
CA ASP A 140 20.94 -15.19 -19.03
C ASP A 140 20.76 -14.58 -17.64
N LEU A 141 19.88 -15.18 -16.85
CA LEU A 141 19.63 -14.76 -15.48
C LEU A 141 20.61 -15.48 -14.55
N THR A 142 21.57 -14.74 -13.98
CA THR A 142 22.45 -15.30 -12.95
C THR A 142 21.77 -15.34 -11.58
N PRO A 143 22.23 -16.18 -10.63
CA PRO A 143 21.68 -16.21 -9.27
C PRO A 143 21.74 -14.85 -8.57
N GLU A 144 22.80 -14.07 -8.80
CA GLU A 144 22.94 -12.72 -8.23
C GLU A 144 21.90 -11.76 -8.82
N LEU A 145 21.64 -11.83 -10.12
CA LEU A 145 20.59 -11.03 -10.77
C LEU A 145 19.20 -11.44 -10.30
N TRP A 146 18.97 -12.74 -10.07
CA TRP A 146 17.74 -13.23 -9.47
C TRP A 146 17.54 -12.73 -8.04
N LEU A 147 18.59 -12.70 -7.21
CA LEU A 147 18.53 -12.10 -5.87
C LEU A 147 18.22 -10.60 -5.92
N VAL A 148 18.75 -9.88 -6.92
CA VAL A 148 18.41 -8.47 -7.12
C VAL A 148 16.93 -8.30 -7.47
N LYS A 149 16.37 -9.16 -8.34
CA LYS A 149 14.92 -9.17 -8.62
C LYS A 149 14.11 -9.47 -7.36
N LEU A 150 14.48 -10.51 -6.61
CA LEU A 150 13.81 -10.90 -5.38
C LEU A 150 13.77 -9.77 -4.32
N LEU A 151 14.82 -8.96 -4.25
CA LEU A 151 14.95 -7.91 -3.24
C LEU A 151 14.37 -6.56 -3.67
N LEU A 152 14.39 -6.27 -4.98
CA LEU A 152 14.06 -4.95 -5.52
C LEU A 152 12.84 -4.93 -6.42
N GLY A 153 12.32 -6.06 -6.89
CA GLY A 153 11.26 -6.12 -7.90
C GLY A 153 9.98 -5.42 -7.47
N ALA A 154 9.51 -5.65 -6.24
CA ALA A 154 8.37 -4.91 -5.68
C ALA A 154 8.60 -3.40 -5.53
N ILE A 155 9.85 -2.93 -5.39
CA ILE A 155 10.15 -1.52 -5.05
C ILE A 155 10.53 -0.72 -6.30
N ASP A 156 11.23 -1.35 -7.24
CA ASP A 156 11.72 -0.76 -8.47
C ASP A 156 11.26 -1.60 -9.67
N TYR A 157 10.21 -1.10 -10.30
CA TYR A 157 9.55 -1.72 -11.44
C TYR A 157 10.49 -1.93 -12.65
N SER A 158 11.65 -1.29 -12.72
CA SER A 158 12.65 -1.57 -13.76
C SER A 158 13.33 -2.94 -13.62
N TYR A 159 13.29 -3.54 -12.43
CA TYR A 159 13.80 -4.88 -12.16
C TYR A 159 12.73 -5.96 -12.33
N ASP A 160 11.46 -5.59 -12.22
CA ASP A 160 10.29 -6.42 -12.55
C ASP A 160 10.07 -6.50 -14.09
N ARG A 161 10.04 -5.34 -14.78
CA ARG A 161 9.85 -5.22 -16.25
C ARG A 161 10.86 -5.93 -17.15
N LYS A 162 11.92 -6.54 -16.62
CA LYS A 162 12.90 -7.26 -17.45
C LYS A 162 12.28 -8.46 -18.19
N ASP A 163 11.08 -8.85 -17.81
CA ASP A 163 10.33 -9.97 -18.35
C ASP A 163 9.17 -9.51 -19.25
N GLU A 164 8.70 -8.27 -19.05
CA GLU A 164 7.58 -7.67 -19.75
C GLU A 164 8.06 -6.93 -21.00
N LYS A 165 8.09 -7.63 -22.15
CA LYS A 165 8.23 -6.93 -23.42
C LYS A 165 6.99 -6.07 -23.71
N GLY A 166 7.19 -4.74 -23.71
CA GLY A 166 6.58 -3.87 -24.71
C GLY A 166 5.40 -3.00 -24.30
N GLN A 167 5.54 -2.14 -23.28
CA GLN A 167 4.75 -0.92 -23.22
C GLN A 167 5.65 0.31 -23.00
N THR A 168 6.09 0.89 -24.13
CA THR A 168 6.48 2.30 -24.19
C THR A 168 5.25 3.15 -23.91
N PHE A 169 5.26 3.89 -22.80
CA PHE A 169 4.32 4.99 -22.59
C PHE A 169 5.02 6.29 -22.97
N ALA A 170 4.42 6.99 -23.94
CA ALA A 170 4.60 8.41 -24.15
C ALA A 170 3.94 9.20 -23.02
#